data_AF-A0A5S6Q8L4-F1
#
_entry.id   AF-A0A5S6Q8L4-F1
#
_cell.length_a   1.000
_cell.length_b   1.000
_cell.length_c   1.000
_cell.angle_alpha   90.00
_cell.angle_beta   90.00
_cell.angle_gamma   90.00
#
_symmetry.space_group_name_H-M   'P 1'
#
loop_
_entity.id
_entity.type
_entity.pdbx_description
1 polymer ?
#
loop_
_entity_poly.entity_id
_entity_poly.type
_entity_poly.pdbx_seq_one_letter_code
_entity_poly.pdbx_strand_id
1 'polypeptide(L)'
;MYKEINVVFLPANTSCLLQPMDEGAISTFKSYYLRNTLRMAINAIDKDTSERDGKNKLKDFWKAYSILDAIKNIRDSWKEISTATLKGAWKALIPSLPDNWEGTQALVNEVTEDVTSMAREMELEIEQAR
;
A
#
# COMPACT_ATOMS: atom_id res chain seq x y z
N MET A 1 22.83 14.45 -24.23
CA MET A 1 22.15 13.14 -24.35
C MET A 1 22.99 12.12 -23.57
N TYR A 2 22.47 11.58 -22.47
CA TYR A 2 23.20 10.58 -21.67
C TYR A 2 23.27 9.29 -22.49
N LYS A 3 24.47 8.93 -22.96
CA LYS A 3 24.70 7.81 -23.91
C LYS A 3 24.39 6.43 -23.32
N GLU A 4 24.08 6.34 -22.03
CA GLU A 4 23.86 5.10 -21.29
C GLU A 4 22.40 4.87 -20.87
N ILE A 5 21.49 5.79 -21.21
CA ILE A 5 20.06 5.64 -20.92
C ILE A 5 19.35 5.18 -22.19
N ASN A 6 18.86 3.94 -22.18
CA ASN A 6 18.02 3.38 -23.23
C ASN A 6 16.55 3.53 -22.86
N VAL A 7 15.75 4.08 -23.78
CA VAL A 7 14.30 4.18 -23.64
C VAL A 7 13.65 3.12 -24.51
N VAL A 8 12.83 2.26 -23.92
CA VAL A 8 12.09 1.20 -24.61
C VAL A 8 10.61 1.54 -24.58
N PHE A 9 9.98 1.54 -25.76
CA PHE A 9 8.53 1.70 -25.87
C PHE A 9 7.86 0.33 -25.75
N LEU A 10 6.88 0.22 -24.87
CA LEU A 10 6.03 -0.96 -24.78
C LEU A 10 4.99 -0.96 -25.91
N PRO A 11 4.52 -2.14 -26.35
CA PRO A 11 3.40 -2.24 -27.28
C PRO A 11 2.15 -1.52 -26.75
N ALA A 12 1.33 -0.99 -27.67
CA ALA A 12 0.10 -0.32 -27.28
C ALA A 12 -0.82 -1.24 -26.45
N ASN A 13 -1.50 -0.69 -25.45
CA ASN A 13 -2.46 -1.39 -24.58
C ASN A 13 -1.89 -2.56 -23.75
N THR A 14 -0.58 -2.58 -23.50
CA THR A 14 0.06 -3.62 -22.67
C THR A 14 0.54 -3.11 -21.31
N SER A 15 0.25 -1.85 -20.95
CA SER A 15 0.79 -1.24 -19.72
C SER A 15 0.47 -2.06 -18.47
N CYS A 16 -0.77 -2.53 -18.32
CA CYS A 16 -1.17 -3.34 -17.17
C CYS A 16 -0.41 -4.66 -17.04
N LEU A 17 0.07 -5.23 -18.16
CA LEU A 17 0.75 -6.53 -18.20
C LEU A 17 2.29 -6.39 -18.13
N LEU A 18 2.81 -5.32 -18.73
CA LEU A 18 4.24 -5.16 -18.95
C LEU A 18 4.85 -4.06 -18.08
N GLN A 19 4.07 -3.16 -17.50
CA GLN A 19 4.62 -2.14 -16.61
C GLN A 19 4.74 -2.69 -15.18
N PRO A 20 5.97 -2.77 -14.63
CA PRO A 20 6.19 -3.30 -13.28
C PRO A 20 5.42 -2.54 -12.19
N MET A 21 5.19 -1.25 -12.39
CA MET A 21 4.43 -0.47 -11.42
C MET A 21 2.98 -0.98 -11.31
N ASP A 22 2.35 -1.31 -12.43
CA ASP A 22 0.97 -1.80 -12.51
C ASP A 22 0.86 -3.28 -12.11
N GLU A 23 1.90 -4.08 -12.37
CA GLU A 23 1.97 -5.53 -12.07
C GLU A 23 2.09 -5.88 -10.58
N GLY A 24 2.28 -4.90 -9.68
CA GLY A 24 2.17 -5.18 -8.25
C GLY A 24 2.73 -4.13 -7.31
N ALA A 25 3.72 -3.33 -7.77
CA ALA A 25 4.36 -2.35 -6.88
C ALA A 25 3.35 -1.30 -6.36
N ILE A 26 2.46 -0.79 -7.23
CA ILE A 26 1.43 0.17 -6.84
C ILE A 26 0.41 -0.46 -5.87
N SER A 27 -0.03 -1.69 -6.16
CA SER A 27 -1.02 -2.38 -5.33
C SER A 27 -0.49 -2.60 -3.92
N THR A 28 0.72 -3.17 -3.80
CA THR A 28 1.38 -3.39 -2.50
C THR A 28 1.61 -2.07 -1.75
N PHE A 29 2.08 -1.04 -2.46
CA PHE A 29 2.26 0.30 -1.87
C PHE A 29 0.95 0.84 -1.28
N LYS A 30 -0.16 0.76 -2.03
CA LYS A 30 -1.47 1.24 -1.57
C LYS A 30 -1.93 0.49 -0.31
N SER A 31 -1.73 -0.82 -0.25
CA SER A 31 -2.08 -1.62 0.93
C SER A 31 -1.28 -1.21 2.16
N TYR A 32 0.04 -1.01 2.02
CA TYR A 32 0.86 -0.50 3.13
C TYR A 32 0.50 0.93 3.53
N TYR A 33 0.19 1.80 2.58
CA TYR A 33 -0.26 3.16 2.84
C TYR A 33 -1.56 3.16 3.65
N LEU A 34 -2.52 2.31 3.27
CA LEU A 34 -3.77 2.15 3.99
C LEU A 34 -3.53 1.65 5.41
N ARG A 35 -2.75 0.57 5.56
CA ARG A 35 -2.41 0.00 6.88
C ARG A 35 -1.80 1.04 7.81
N ASN A 36 -0.81 1.79 7.33
CA ASN A 36 -0.15 2.82 8.13
C ASN A 36 -1.09 3.99 8.46
N THR A 37 -1.97 4.37 7.54
CA THR A 37 -2.98 5.40 7.80
C THR A 37 -3.91 4.98 8.93
N LEU A 38 -4.40 3.73 8.92
CA LEU A 38 -5.24 3.20 9.99
C LEU A 38 -4.50 3.13 11.33
N ARG A 39 -3.24 2.70 11.34
CA ARG A 39 -2.40 2.73 12.56
C ARG A 39 -2.25 4.15 13.12
N MET A 40 -2.06 5.15 12.25
CA MET A 40 -2.00 6.56 12.67
C MET A 40 -3.34 7.04 13.26
N ALA A 41 -4.46 6.65 12.65
CA ALA A 41 -5.79 6.99 13.13
C ALA A 41 -6.07 6.39 14.52
N ILE A 42 -5.82 5.08 14.70
CA ILE A 42 -5.99 4.39 15.98
C ILE A 42 -5.15 5.05 17.08
N ASN A 43 -3.86 5.28 16.82
CA ASN A 43 -2.98 5.93 17.78
C ASN A 43 -3.43 7.36 18.14
N ALA A 44 -4.05 8.09 17.22
CA ALA A 44 -4.62 9.40 17.51
C ALA A 44 -5.90 9.30 18.35
N ILE A 45 -6.75 8.32 18.07
CA ILE A 45 -7.99 8.04 18.80
C ILE A 45 -7.68 7.60 20.24
N ASP A 46 -6.72 6.69 20.43
CA ASP A 46 -6.30 6.18 21.75
C ASP A 46 -5.73 7.28 22.66
N LYS A 47 -5.07 8.28 22.06
CA LYS A 47 -4.54 9.44 22.78
C LYS A 47 -5.60 10.48 23.13
N ASP A 48 -6.73 10.47 22.44
CA ASP A 48 -7.83 11.40 22.71
C ASP A 48 -8.63 10.91 23.92
N THR A 49 -8.39 11.54 25.08
CA THR A 49 -9.07 11.23 26.35
C THR A 49 -10.50 11.76 26.45
N SER A 50 -11.01 12.43 25.42
CA SER A 50 -12.39 12.93 25.43
C SER A 50 -13.43 11.80 25.40
N GLU A 51 -14.60 12.03 25.98
CA GLU A 51 -15.73 11.09 25.99
C GLU A 51 -16.51 11.03 24.65
N ARG A 52 -15.96 11.62 23.58
CA ARG A 52 -16.57 11.55 22.25
C ARG A 52 -16.54 10.12 21.70
N ASP A 53 -17.54 9.78 20.89
CA ASP A 53 -17.54 8.50 20.17
C ASP A 53 -16.38 8.39 19.17
N GLY A 54 -16.03 7.15 18.80
CA GLY A 54 -14.91 6.86 17.90
C GLY A 54 -15.07 7.48 16.50
N LYS A 55 -16.30 7.65 16.01
CA LYS A 55 -16.57 8.25 14.70
C LYS A 55 -16.21 9.73 14.67
N ASN A 56 -16.55 10.47 15.74
CA ASN A 56 -16.20 11.87 15.89
C ASN A 56 -14.67 12.05 16.06
N LYS A 57 -14.02 11.18 16.84
CA LYS A 57 -12.55 11.17 16.96
C LYS A 57 -11.86 10.89 15.62
N LEU A 58 -12.35 9.92 14.85
CA LEU A 58 -11.85 9.64 13.50
C LEU A 58 -12.03 10.82 12.55
N LYS A 59 -13.17 11.52 12.63
CA LYS A 59 -13.42 12.74 11.85
C LYS A 59 -12.41 13.83 12.18
N ASP A 60 -12.08 13.99 13.45
CA ASP A 60 -11.08 14.98 13.89
C ASP A 60 -9.66 14.59 13.49
N PHE A 61 -9.32 13.29 13.53
CA PHE A 61 -8.08 12.79 12.91
C PHE A 61 -7.97 13.22 11.44
N TRP A 62 -9.01 12.99 10.64
CA TRP A 62 -8.99 13.36 9.22
C TRP A 62 -8.88 14.87 8.98
N LYS A 63 -9.48 15.70 9.83
CA LYS A 63 -9.31 17.17 9.76
C LYS A 63 -7.89 17.60 10.10
N ALA A 64 -7.22 16.88 11.00
CA ALA A 64 -5.86 17.17 11.42
C ALA A 64 -4.80 16.56 10.48
N TYR A 65 -5.17 15.55 9.69
CA TYR A 65 -4.26 14.85 8.79
C TYR A 65 -3.73 15.77 7.69
N SER A 66 -2.43 16.06 7.76
CA SER A 66 -1.80 17.05 6.88
C SER A 66 -1.11 16.42 5.66
N ILE A 67 -0.74 17.25 4.69
CA ILE A 67 0.11 16.82 3.56
C ILE A 67 1.46 16.29 4.07
N LEU A 68 2.00 16.84 5.15
CA LEU A 68 3.25 16.36 5.75
C LEU A 68 3.08 14.92 6.29
N ASP A 69 1.93 14.60 6.87
CA ASP A 69 1.62 13.26 7.35
C ASP A 69 1.48 12.28 6.18
N ALA A 70 0.84 12.70 5.09
CA ALA A 70 0.78 11.93 3.85
C ALA A 70 2.18 11.64 3.29
N ILE A 71 3.08 12.63 3.23
CA ILE A 71 4.46 12.45 2.75
C ILE A 71 5.24 11.49 3.63
N LYS A 72 5.12 11.61 4.96
CA LYS A 72 5.74 10.65 5.89
C LYS A 72 5.20 9.25 5.67
N ASN A 73 3.89 9.11 5.47
CA ASN A 73 3.28 7.82 5.20
C ASN A 73 3.76 7.22 3.87
N ILE A 74 3.84 8.00 2.79
CA ILE A 74 4.44 7.56 1.52
C ILE A 74 5.84 7.00 1.75
N ARG A 75 6.68 7.73 2.47
CA ARG A 75 8.05 7.30 2.79
C ARG A 75 8.05 5.99 3.57
N ASP A 76 7.23 5.88 4.60
CA ASP A 76 7.25 4.73 5.50
C ASP A 76 6.65 3.48 4.82
N SER A 77 5.56 3.62 4.07
CA SER A 77 5.00 2.54 3.25
C SER A 77 5.93 2.10 2.11
N TRP A 78 6.69 3.01 1.50
CA TRP A 78 7.68 2.64 0.48
C TRP A 78 8.83 1.84 1.07
N LYS A 79 9.27 2.16 2.29
CA LYS A 79 10.34 1.40 2.99
C LYS A 79 9.94 -0.04 3.31
N GLU A 80 8.64 -0.31 3.46
CA GLU A 80 8.12 -1.66 3.72
C GLU A 80 8.09 -2.53 2.46
N ILE A 81 8.17 -1.92 1.27
CA ILE A 81 8.22 -2.69 0.02
C ILE A 81 9.56 -3.42 -0.06
N SER A 82 9.49 -4.74 0.04
CA SER A 82 10.67 -5.58 -0.04
C SER A 82 11.28 -5.58 -1.45
N THR A 83 12.59 -5.78 -1.54
CA THR A 83 13.29 -6.06 -2.80
C THR A 83 12.66 -7.25 -3.53
N ALA A 84 12.13 -8.18 -2.76
CA ALA A 84 11.40 -9.35 -3.20
C ALA A 84 10.15 -8.95 -4.02
N THR A 85 9.30 -8.08 -3.46
CA THR A 85 8.11 -7.52 -4.12
C THR A 85 8.49 -6.79 -5.41
N LEU A 86 9.53 -5.94 -5.36
CA LEU A 86 9.98 -5.20 -6.53
C LEU A 86 10.46 -6.14 -7.63
N LYS A 87 11.27 -7.17 -7.32
CA LYS A 87 11.70 -8.17 -8.32
C LYS A 87 10.51 -8.89 -8.95
N GLY A 88 9.53 -9.29 -8.14
CA GLY A 88 8.30 -9.93 -8.62
C GLY A 88 7.52 -9.05 -9.61
N ALA A 89 7.48 -7.74 -9.38
CA ALA A 89 6.83 -6.79 -10.27
C ALA A 89 7.47 -6.74 -11.69
N TRP A 90 8.75 -7.11 -11.83
CA TRP A 90 9.42 -7.21 -13.12
C TRP A 90 9.30 -8.59 -13.79
N LYS A 91 8.56 -9.54 -13.19
CA LYS A 91 8.47 -10.94 -13.68
C LYS A 91 8.03 -11.02 -15.13
N ALA A 92 7.03 -10.25 -15.55
CA ALA A 92 6.54 -10.25 -16.93
C ALA A 92 7.59 -9.80 -17.97
N LEU A 93 8.61 -9.05 -17.54
CA LEU A 93 9.68 -8.54 -18.41
C LEU A 93 10.99 -9.32 -18.30
N ILE A 94 11.14 -10.21 -17.32
CA ILE A 94 12.38 -10.94 -17.05
C ILE A 94 12.09 -12.44 -17.05
N PRO A 95 12.31 -13.14 -18.18
CA PRO A 95 12.03 -14.57 -18.33
C PRO A 95 12.85 -15.49 -17.40
N SER A 96 13.93 -14.98 -16.81
CA SER A 96 14.82 -15.74 -15.92
C SER A 96 14.37 -15.76 -14.45
N LEU A 97 13.26 -15.10 -14.10
CA LEU A 97 12.71 -15.14 -12.74
C LEU A 97 11.92 -16.45 -12.52
N PRO A 98 12.14 -17.15 -11.39
CA PRO A 98 11.47 -18.42 -11.13
C PRO A 98 9.94 -18.26 -11.02
N ASP A 99 9.21 -19.25 -11.52
CA ASP A 99 7.75 -19.19 -11.65
C ASP A 99 7.00 -19.16 -10.31
N ASN A 100 7.56 -19.75 -9.26
CA ASN A 100 6.96 -19.95 -7.94
C ASN A 100 7.23 -18.80 -6.95
N TRP A 101 7.17 -17.55 -7.42
CA TRP A 101 7.44 -16.40 -6.57
C TRP A 101 6.30 -16.12 -5.56
N GLU A 102 6.45 -16.64 -4.34
CA GLU A 102 5.47 -16.52 -3.24
C GLU A 102 5.46 -15.15 -2.55
N GLY A 103 6.46 -14.30 -2.77
CA GLY A 103 6.72 -13.11 -1.97
C GLY A 103 5.58 -12.08 -2.00
N THR A 104 4.84 -11.95 -3.10
CA THR A 104 3.78 -10.94 -3.23
C THR A 104 2.49 -11.37 -2.53
N GLN A 105 2.13 -12.66 -2.57
CA GLN A 105 0.84 -13.16 -2.08
C GLN A 105 0.79 -13.26 -0.55
N ALA A 106 1.86 -13.75 0.09
CA ALA A 106 1.92 -13.85 1.55
C ALA A 106 1.88 -12.47 2.23
N LEU A 107 2.57 -11.48 1.67
CA LEU A 107 2.55 -10.09 2.15
C LEU A 107 1.17 -9.45 2.03
N VAL A 108 0.45 -9.73 0.94
CA VAL A 108 -0.92 -9.19 0.75
C VAL A 108 -1.89 -9.75 1.79
N ASN A 109 -1.78 -11.03 2.12
CA ASN A 109 -2.65 -11.66 3.13
C ASN A 109 -2.42 -11.04 4.51
N GLU A 110 -1.16 -10.91 4.95
CA GLU A 110 -0.80 -10.28 6.22
C GLU A 110 -1.34 -8.85 6.33
N VAL A 111 -1.12 -8.03 5.29
CA VAL A 111 -1.61 -6.65 5.28
C VAL A 111 -3.13 -6.59 5.31
N THR A 112 -3.80 -7.51 4.61
CA THR A 112 -5.26 -7.57 4.57
C THR A 112 -5.83 -7.94 5.94
N GLU A 113 -5.22 -8.89 6.64
CA GLU A 113 -5.59 -9.26 8.01
C GLU A 113 -5.41 -8.08 8.97
N ASP A 114 -4.26 -7.41 8.93
CA ASP A 114 -3.97 -6.21 9.71
C ASP A 114 -5.02 -5.11 9.49
N VAL A 115 -5.28 -4.77 8.22
CA VAL A 115 -6.24 -3.73 7.83
C VAL A 115 -7.65 -4.11 8.29
N THR A 116 -8.04 -5.37 8.13
CA THR A 116 -9.36 -5.87 8.56
C THR A 116 -9.52 -5.79 10.07
N SER A 117 -8.47 -6.14 10.83
CA SER A 117 -8.47 -6.05 12.29
C SER A 117 -8.65 -4.60 12.76
N MET A 118 -7.86 -3.68 12.20
CA MET A 118 -7.95 -2.25 12.53
C MET A 118 -9.29 -1.63 12.12
N ALA A 119 -9.83 -2.01 10.96
CA ALA A 119 -11.13 -1.53 10.52
C ALA A 119 -12.25 -1.97 11.48
N ARG A 120 -12.19 -3.19 12.03
CA ARG A 120 -13.14 -3.68 13.04
C ARG A 120 -13.00 -2.93 14.36
N GLU A 121 -11.78 -2.67 14.81
CA GLU A 121 -11.51 -1.87 16.03
C GLU A 121 -12.11 -0.46 15.92
N MET A 122 -12.08 0.12 14.72
CA MET A 122 -12.64 1.43 14.43
C MET A 122 -14.15 1.39 14.08
N GLU A 123 -14.80 0.23 14.19
CA GLU A 123 -16.21 0.00 13.82
C GLU A 123 -16.57 0.45 12.39
N LEU A 124 -15.63 0.27 11.46
CA LEU A 124 -15.83 0.60 10.05
C LEU A 124 -16.57 -0.54 9.34
N GLU A 125 -17.42 -0.17 8.38
CA GLU A 125 -18.07 -1.14 7.49
C GLU A 125 -17.01 -1.74 6.55
N ILE A 126 -16.97 -3.08 6.48
CA ILE A 126 -16.04 -3.83 5.63
C ILE A 126 -16.88 -4.55 4.58
N GLU A 127 -16.83 -4.07 3.34
CA GLU A 127 -17.35 -4.81 2.20
C GLU A 127 -16.29 -5.77 1.69
N GLN A 128 -16.62 -7.06 1.64
CA GLN A 128 -15.79 -8.03 0.95
C GLN A 128 -16.01 -7.87 -0.56
N ALA A 129 -14.91 -7.76 -1.31
CA ALA A 129 -14.97 -7.80 -2.76
C ALA A 129 -15.63 -9.12 -3.21
N ARG A 130 -16.66 -9.01 -4.06
CA ARG A 130 -17.35 -10.15 -4.67
C ARG A 130 -16.49 -10.87 -5.68
#